data_AF-A0A0P9HSG2-F1
#
_entry.id   AF-A0A0P9HSG2-F1
#
_cell.length_a   1.000
_cell.length_b   1.000
_cell.length_c   1.000
_cell.angle_alpha   90.00
_cell.angle_beta   90.00
_cell.angle_gamma   90.00
#
_symmetry.space_group_name_H-M   'P 1'
#
loop_
_entity.id
_entity.type
_entity.pdbx_description
1 polymer ?
#
loop_
_entity_poly.entity_id
_entity_poly.type
_entity_poly.pdbx_seq_one_letter_code
_entity_poly.pdbx_strand_id
1 'polypeptide(L)'
;MLPDFVVLPKDEQIHIEKNGMTQMDRNLFEAMNSSADKFKRIAEENKEPTLLDKILTNRYVKAALKTVLFIIAAVFCVLVVLYLLMGGMVFLMLDAIFKQFSSEEKRVQEELAIHLKNKYQEEFRIEKVEYNGTIDHYDVEVHSVAKPDYKIRVDVSEKNKQFVFRDDYVQAFWNAELKETVYPKLQELLPEEKYRINKVSDYHSLYGEFQDENAIIFGPKYISFQEAIDRQLLYLDVRYERLEDGKAVGDELKNVHNVVNLVKNLQINRMWIEIRSKKDRRELSCRINDANRIGSTADLEKVCE
;
A
#
# COMPACT_ATOMS: atom_id res chain seq x y z
N MET A 1 -11.59 -10.22 -27.41
CA MET A 1 -10.45 -10.87 -28.10
C MET A 1 -9.70 -11.70 -27.09
N LEU A 2 -10.02 -13.00 -27.08
CA LEU A 2 -9.29 -14.18 -26.59
C LEU A 2 -10.36 -15.29 -26.65
N PRO A 3 -10.18 -16.37 -27.43
CA PRO A 3 -11.21 -17.40 -27.54
C PRO A 3 -11.10 -18.42 -26.40
N ASP A 4 -12.26 -18.82 -25.90
CA ASP A 4 -12.43 -19.94 -24.98
C ASP A 4 -11.99 -21.25 -25.64
N PHE A 5 -11.16 -22.01 -24.94
CA PHE A 5 -10.86 -23.40 -25.28
C PHE A 5 -12.09 -24.25 -24.98
N VAL A 6 -12.85 -24.57 -26.02
CA VAL A 6 -13.84 -25.64 -25.99
C VAL A 6 -13.09 -26.97 -26.09
N VAL A 7 -13.04 -27.71 -24.98
CA VAL A 7 -12.66 -29.12 -24.96
C VAL A 7 -13.81 -29.92 -25.56
N LEU A 8 -13.62 -30.43 -26.78
CA LEU A 8 -14.55 -31.39 -27.38
C LEU A 8 -14.34 -32.80 -26.79
N PRO A 9 -15.42 -33.52 -26.47
CA PRO A 9 -15.36 -34.89 -25.98
C PRO A 9 -14.84 -35.85 -27.07
N LYS A 10 -14.07 -36.85 -26.63
CA LYS A 10 -13.25 -37.75 -27.47
C LYS A 10 -14.04 -38.85 -28.17
N ASP A 11 -15.36 -38.78 -28.18
CA ASP A 11 -16.23 -39.88 -28.58
C ASP A 11 -17.25 -39.44 -29.64
N GLU A 12 -16.78 -38.86 -30.75
CA GLU A 12 -17.51 -38.95 -32.02
C GLU A 12 -16.66 -38.48 -33.19
N GLN A 13 -16.86 -39.12 -34.34
CA GLN A 13 -16.07 -39.09 -35.59
C GLN A 13 -14.85 -40.03 -35.49
N ILE A 14 -14.83 -41.18 -36.15
CA ILE A 14 -15.18 -41.38 -37.56
C ILE A 14 -15.77 -42.79 -37.73
N HIS A 15 -17.09 -42.82 -37.82
CA HIS A 15 -17.86 -43.92 -38.41
C HIS A 15 -17.76 -43.75 -39.94
N ILE A 16 -16.63 -44.16 -40.54
CA ILE A 16 -16.56 -44.38 -41.98
C ILE A 16 -16.83 -45.87 -42.20
N GLU A 17 -18.01 -46.12 -42.75
CA GLU A 17 -18.37 -47.26 -43.59
C GLU A 17 -17.23 -48.26 -43.85
N LYS A 18 -17.18 -49.31 -43.01
CA LYS A 18 -16.82 -50.64 -43.48
C LYS A 18 -17.86 -51.03 -44.54
N ASN A 19 -17.65 -50.63 -45.79
CA ASN A 19 -18.21 -51.23 -47.00
C ASN A 19 -17.82 -50.40 -48.23
N GLY A 20 -16.56 -50.52 -48.68
CA GLY A 20 -16.15 -49.82 -49.90
C GLY A 20 -14.71 -50.05 -50.38
N MET A 21 -13.98 -51.03 -49.84
CA MET A 21 -12.66 -51.38 -50.38
C MET A 21 -12.83 -52.62 -51.26
N THR A 22 -12.69 -52.45 -52.58
CA THR A 22 -12.80 -53.55 -53.53
C THR A 22 -11.67 -54.56 -53.29
N GLN A 23 -11.91 -55.84 -53.63
CA GLN A 23 -10.95 -56.93 -53.43
C GLN A 23 -9.55 -56.61 -54.02
N MET A 24 -9.52 -55.82 -55.10
CA MET A 24 -8.30 -55.42 -55.78
C MET A 24 -7.43 -54.46 -54.95
N ASP A 25 -8.04 -53.53 -54.20
CA ASP A 25 -7.33 -52.56 -53.34
C ASP A 25 -6.74 -53.23 -52.08
N ARG A 26 -7.43 -54.24 -51.53
CA ARG A 26 -6.89 -55.04 -50.41
C ARG A 26 -5.65 -55.81 -50.82
N ASN A 27 -5.67 -56.44 -51.98
CA ASN A 27 -4.53 -57.22 -52.47
C ASN A 27 -3.31 -56.32 -52.74
N LEU A 28 -3.52 -55.08 -53.22
CA LEU A 28 -2.44 -54.13 -53.43
C LEU A 28 -1.86 -53.62 -52.10
N PHE A 29 -2.71 -53.31 -51.12
CA PHE A 29 -2.29 -52.87 -49.79
C PHE A 29 -1.52 -53.97 -49.03
N GLU A 30 -1.99 -55.23 -49.11
CA GLU A 30 -1.30 -56.38 -48.53
C GLU A 30 0.05 -56.66 -49.23
N ALA A 31 0.13 -56.52 -50.55
CA ALA A 31 1.38 -56.69 -51.29
C ALA A 31 2.41 -55.59 -50.96
N MET A 32 1.95 -54.34 -50.77
CA MET A 32 2.80 -53.23 -50.35
C MET A 32 3.32 -53.39 -48.92
N ASN A 33 2.47 -53.81 -47.98
CA ASN A 33 2.92 -54.09 -46.60
C ASN A 33 3.86 -55.30 -46.54
N SER A 34 3.60 -56.34 -47.32
CA SER A 34 4.50 -57.49 -47.43
C SER A 34 5.88 -57.09 -47.96
N SER A 35 5.93 -56.18 -48.93
CA SER A 35 7.20 -55.66 -49.47
C SER A 35 7.91 -54.75 -48.45
N ALA A 36 7.19 -53.87 -47.75
CA ALA A 36 7.75 -53.01 -46.71
C ALA A 36 8.34 -53.82 -45.53
N ASP A 37 7.64 -54.87 -45.09
CA ASP A 37 8.14 -55.80 -44.08
C ASP A 37 9.38 -56.55 -44.57
N LYS A 38 9.43 -56.92 -45.86
CA LYS A 38 10.61 -57.55 -46.45
C LYS A 38 11.81 -56.61 -46.49
N PHE A 39 11.62 -55.34 -46.86
CA PHE A 39 12.69 -54.33 -46.82
C PHE A 39 13.14 -54.00 -45.40
N LYS A 40 12.23 -53.95 -44.43
CA LYS A 40 12.55 -53.74 -43.02
C LYS A 40 13.36 -54.92 -42.46
N ARG A 41 13.01 -56.15 -42.81
CA ARG A 41 13.81 -57.34 -42.44
C ARG A 41 15.20 -57.29 -43.06
N ILE A 42 15.34 -56.95 -44.34
CA ILE A 42 16.65 -56.83 -44.99
C ILE A 42 17.51 -55.71 -44.35
N ALA A 43 16.88 -54.62 -43.89
CA ALA A 43 17.55 -53.53 -43.20
C ALA A 43 17.94 -53.87 -41.74
N GLU A 44 17.16 -54.70 -41.04
CA GLU A 44 17.49 -55.21 -39.71
C GLU A 44 18.54 -56.33 -39.75
N GLU A 45 18.53 -57.18 -40.78
CA GLU A 45 19.46 -58.31 -40.95
C GLU A 45 20.89 -57.85 -41.34
N ASN A 46 21.03 -56.68 -41.97
CA ASN A 46 22.32 -56.07 -42.34
C ASN A 46 22.78 -54.94 -41.42
N LYS A 47 22.10 -54.72 -40.27
CA LYS A 47 22.47 -53.64 -39.35
C LYS A 47 23.68 -54.03 -38.52
N GLU A 48 24.87 -53.55 -38.88
CA GLU A 48 26.05 -53.75 -38.04
C GLU A 48 25.86 -53.08 -36.67
N PRO A 49 26.15 -53.77 -35.55
CA PRO A 49 26.01 -53.20 -34.23
C PRO A 49 26.98 -52.04 -34.06
N THR A 50 26.45 -50.89 -33.63
CA THR A 50 27.27 -49.69 -33.43
C THR A 50 28.30 -49.94 -32.32
N LEU A 51 29.39 -49.15 -32.30
CA LEU A 51 30.42 -49.27 -31.25
C LEU A 51 29.83 -49.19 -29.83
N LEU A 52 28.77 -48.40 -29.65
CA LEU A 52 28.01 -48.33 -28.40
C LEU A 52 27.30 -49.64 -28.07
N ASP A 53 26.69 -50.30 -29.05
CA ASP A 53 26.01 -51.60 -28.87
C ASP A 53 27.00 -52.70 -28.48
N LYS A 54 28.20 -52.71 -29.09
CA LYS A 54 29.28 -53.66 -28.75
C LYS A 54 29.87 -53.42 -27.36
N ILE A 55 29.97 -52.17 -26.93
CA ILE A 55 30.48 -51.82 -25.59
C ILE A 55 29.43 -52.11 -24.50
N LEU A 56 28.14 -51.85 -24.77
CA LEU A 56 27.04 -52.08 -23.83
C LEU A 56 26.63 -53.56 -23.69
N THR A 57 26.97 -54.41 -24.65
CA THR A 57 26.76 -55.87 -24.57
C THR A 57 27.82 -56.60 -23.75
N ASN A 58 28.95 -55.97 -23.45
CA ASN A 58 29.96 -56.55 -22.57
C ASN A 58 29.44 -56.62 -21.12
N ARG A 59 29.33 -57.84 -20.59
CA ARG A 59 28.78 -58.14 -19.26
C ARG A 59 29.47 -57.35 -18.14
N TYR A 60 30.77 -57.09 -18.28
CA TYR A 60 31.57 -56.32 -17.31
C TYR A 60 31.28 -54.82 -17.39
N VAL A 61 31.12 -54.28 -18.60
CA VAL A 61 30.76 -52.86 -18.82
C VAL A 61 29.34 -52.59 -18.36
N LYS A 62 28.40 -53.51 -18.61
CA LYS A 62 27.02 -53.40 -18.11
C LYS A 62 26.94 -53.43 -16.58
N ALA A 63 27.74 -54.29 -15.94
CA ALA A 63 27.84 -54.34 -14.48
C ALA A 63 28.48 -53.05 -13.93
N ALA A 64 29.58 -52.59 -14.52
CA ALA A 64 30.26 -51.37 -14.12
C ALA A 64 29.37 -50.12 -14.29
N LEU A 65 28.67 -49.99 -15.41
CA LEU A 65 27.74 -48.89 -15.68
C LEU A 65 26.57 -48.89 -14.68
N LYS A 66 26.01 -50.08 -14.36
CA LYS A 66 24.96 -50.21 -13.35
C LYS A 66 25.44 -49.73 -11.98
N THR A 67 26.66 -50.10 -11.59
CA THR A 67 27.26 -49.65 -10.32
C THR A 67 27.50 -48.14 -10.31
N VAL A 68 28.03 -47.57 -11.40
CA VAL A 68 28.28 -46.13 -11.52
C VAL A 68 26.97 -45.34 -11.46
N LEU A 69 25.92 -45.78 -12.15
CA LEU A 69 24.60 -45.15 -12.07
C LEU A 69 24.01 -45.20 -10.66
N PHE A 70 24.23 -46.30 -9.93
CA PHE A 70 23.79 -46.42 -8.54
C PHE A 70 24.51 -45.43 -7.62
N ILE A 71 25.82 -45.25 -7.81
CA ILE A 71 26.62 -44.27 -7.06
C ILE A 71 26.16 -42.84 -7.38
N ILE A 72 25.94 -42.51 -8.66
CA ILE A 72 25.44 -41.19 -9.07
C ILE A 72 24.06 -40.93 -8.46
N ALA A 73 23.15 -41.90 -8.50
CA ALA A 73 21.83 -41.78 -7.89
C ALA A 73 21.92 -41.59 -6.37
N ALA A 74 22.82 -42.31 -5.69
CA ALA A 74 23.05 -42.16 -4.26
C ALA A 74 23.61 -40.77 -3.90
N VAL A 75 24.61 -40.27 -4.65
CA VAL A 75 25.16 -38.92 -4.45
C VAL A 75 24.08 -37.86 -4.70
N PHE A 76 23.28 -38.02 -5.75
CA PHE A 76 22.16 -37.12 -6.03
C PHE A 76 21.14 -37.12 -4.89
N CYS A 77 20.78 -38.30 -4.34
CA CYS A 77 19.90 -38.39 -3.18
C CYS A 77 20.49 -37.65 -1.97
N VAL A 78 21.78 -37.81 -1.69
CA VAL A 78 22.46 -37.10 -0.58
C VAL A 78 22.43 -35.58 -0.80
N LEU A 79 22.67 -35.11 -2.02
CA LEU A 79 22.60 -33.68 -2.35
C LEU A 79 21.19 -33.11 -2.20
N VAL A 80 20.16 -33.86 -2.62
CA VAL A 80 18.75 -33.46 -2.42
C VAL A 80 18.41 -33.43 -0.94
N VAL A 81 18.85 -34.42 -0.16
CA VAL A 81 18.64 -34.44 1.30
C VAL A 81 19.34 -33.25 1.94
N LEU A 82 20.60 -32.95 1.59
CA LEU A 82 21.32 -31.79 2.11
C LEU A 82 20.65 -30.46 1.73
N TYR A 83 20.16 -30.35 0.48
CA TYR A 83 19.40 -29.18 0.03
C TYR A 83 18.09 -29.02 0.81
N LEU A 84 17.36 -30.11 1.08
CA LEU A 84 16.13 -30.07 1.87
C LEU A 84 16.41 -29.83 3.36
N LEU A 85 17.52 -30.29 3.91
CA LEU A 85 17.91 -30.00 5.29
C LEU A 85 18.31 -28.53 5.47
N MET A 86 19.13 -28.00 4.55
CA MET A 86 19.60 -26.62 4.59
C MET A 86 18.49 -25.63 4.18
N GLY A 87 17.79 -25.90 3.08
CA GLY A 87 16.72 -25.06 2.54
C GLY A 87 15.38 -25.25 3.24
N GLY A 88 15.06 -26.46 3.70
CA GLY A 88 13.81 -26.74 4.42
C GLY A 88 13.78 -26.11 5.79
N MET A 89 14.90 -26.06 6.53
CA MET A 89 14.96 -25.35 7.81
C MET A 89 14.77 -23.83 7.62
N VAL A 90 15.41 -23.24 6.62
CA VAL A 90 15.24 -21.81 6.28
C VAL A 90 13.82 -21.53 5.81
N PHE A 91 13.24 -22.38 4.98
CA PHE A 91 11.86 -22.27 4.52
C PHE A 91 10.84 -22.38 5.67
N LEU A 92 11.03 -23.32 6.59
CA LEU A 92 10.16 -23.47 7.77
C LEU A 92 10.28 -22.28 8.74
N MET A 93 11.49 -21.74 8.94
CA MET A 93 11.66 -20.52 9.72
C MET A 93 10.97 -19.32 9.07
N LEU A 94 11.16 -19.12 7.76
CA LEU A 94 10.49 -18.06 7.01
C LEU A 94 8.97 -18.23 7.05
N ASP A 95 8.44 -19.43 6.83
CA ASP A 95 7.00 -19.72 6.90
C ASP A 95 6.44 -19.46 8.31
N ALA A 96 7.16 -19.82 9.37
CA ALA A 96 6.78 -19.50 10.74
C ALA A 96 6.77 -17.99 11.01
N ILE A 97 7.79 -17.27 10.52
CA ILE A 97 7.89 -15.81 10.61
C ILE A 97 6.73 -15.15 9.84
N PHE A 98 6.47 -15.55 8.60
CA PHE A 98 5.37 -15.05 7.78
C PHE A 98 4.00 -15.32 8.43
N LYS A 99 3.80 -16.52 8.99
CA LYS A 99 2.56 -16.87 9.72
C LYS A 99 2.39 -16.04 11.00
N GLN A 100 3.47 -15.79 11.73
CA GLN A 100 3.43 -14.93 12.91
C GLN A 100 3.08 -13.50 12.53
N PHE A 101 3.74 -12.90 11.54
CA PHE A 101 3.41 -11.57 11.04
C PHE A 101 1.96 -11.48 10.57
N SER A 102 1.49 -12.46 9.79
CA SER A 102 0.08 -12.51 9.38
C SER A 102 -0.89 -12.63 10.56
N SER A 103 -0.51 -13.32 11.63
CA SER A 103 -1.32 -13.42 12.85
C SER A 103 -1.35 -12.10 13.62
N GLU A 104 -0.23 -11.38 13.70
CA GLU A 104 -0.15 -10.08 14.36
C GLU A 104 -0.88 -9.00 13.58
N GLU A 105 -0.73 -8.97 12.24
CA GLU A 105 -1.50 -8.08 11.36
C GLU A 105 -3.00 -8.27 11.57
N LYS A 106 -3.48 -9.52 11.65
CA LYS A 106 -4.90 -9.80 11.96
C LYS A 106 -5.31 -9.28 13.33
N ARG A 107 -4.47 -9.46 14.35
CA ARG A 107 -4.73 -8.92 15.70
C ARG A 107 -4.81 -7.40 15.68
N VAL A 108 -3.89 -6.73 14.96
CA VAL A 108 -3.91 -5.28 14.74
C VAL A 108 -5.22 -4.87 14.07
N GLN A 109 -5.67 -5.57 13.03
CA GLN A 109 -6.93 -5.26 12.34
C GLN A 109 -8.14 -5.35 13.27
N GLU A 110 -8.25 -6.43 14.04
CA GLU A 110 -9.39 -6.67 14.95
C GLU A 110 -9.43 -5.63 16.08
N GLU A 111 -8.30 -5.39 16.75
CA GLU A 111 -8.22 -4.42 17.83
C GLU A 111 -8.40 -2.98 17.34
N LEU A 112 -7.87 -2.65 16.15
CA LEU A 112 -8.06 -1.33 15.54
C LEU A 112 -9.54 -1.08 15.19
N ALA A 113 -10.23 -2.06 14.62
CA ALA A 113 -11.65 -1.93 14.30
C ALA A 113 -12.47 -1.65 15.56
N ILE A 114 -12.18 -2.35 16.67
CA ILE A 114 -12.81 -2.10 17.98
C ILE A 114 -12.47 -0.69 18.48
N HIS A 115 -11.20 -0.29 18.39
CA HIS A 115 -10.73 1.02 18.83
C HIS A 115 -11.46 2.16 18.13
N LEU A 116 -11.47 2.17 16.80
CA LEU A 116 -12.09 3.22 15.99
C LEU A 116 -13.61 3.26 16.20
N LYS A 117 -14.26 2.09 16.27
CA LYS A 117 -15.70 2.01 16.57
C LYS A 117 -16.02 2.58 17.95
N ASN A 118 -15.22 2.29 18.96
CA ASN A 118 -15.46 2.82 20.30
C ASN A 118 -15.19 4.33 20.37
N LYS A 119 -14.13 4.80 19.71
CA LYS A 119 -13.72 6.21 19.71
C LYS A 119 -14.72 7.10 18.98
N TYR A 120 -15.15 6.69 17.79
CA TYR A 120 -15.97 7.53 16.90
C TYR A 120 -17.45 7.10 16.82
N GLN A 121 -17.82 5.92 17.33
CA GLN A 121 -19.16 5.35 17.18
C GLN A 121 -19.58 5.17 15.71
N GLU A 122 -18.60 4.92 14.85
CA GLU A 122 -18.75 4.75 13.39
C GLU A 122 -18.18 3.41 12.93
N GLU A 123 -18.54 3.00 11.70
CA GLU A 123 -17.95 1.84 11.03
C GLU A 123 -16.80 2.24 10.11
N PHE A 124 -15.75 1.42 10.12
CA PHE A 124 -14.51 1.67 9.38
C PHE A 124 -14.12 0.45 8.58
N ARG A 125 -13.46 0.68 7.44
CA ARG A 125 -12.87 -0.37 6.62
C ARG A 125 -11.37 -0.19 6.57
N ILE A 126 -10.66 -1.26 6.89
CA ILE A 126 -9.20 -1.30 6.88
C ILE A 126 -8.76 -1.70 5.48
N GLU A 127 -7.98 -0.84 4.82
CA GLU A 127 -7.48 -1.09 3.46
C GLU A 127 -6.15 -1.83 3.48
N LYS A 128 -5.24 -1.39 4.36
CA LYS A 128 -3.86 -1.87 4.37
C LYS A 128 -3.31 -1.80 5.79
N VAL A 129 -2.63 -2.88 6.20
CA VAL A 129 -1.78 -2.92 7.40
C VAL A 129 -0.38 -3.23 6.92
N GLU A 130 0.59 -2.42 7.32
CA GLU A 130 1.98 -2.59 6.95
C GLU A 130 2.86 -2.51 8.20
N TYR A 131 3.67 -3.53 8.44
CA TYR A 131 4.62 -3.54 9.54
C TYR A 131 5.93 -2.86 9.13
N ASN A 132 6.35 -1.86 9.89
CA ASN A 132 7.61 -1.17 9.72
C ASN A 132 8.64 -1.65 10.75
N GLY A 133 9.44 -2.65 10.35
CA GLY A 133 10.45 -3.25 11.23
C GLY A 133 11.62 -2.34 11.63
N THR A 134 11.77 -1.15 11.04
CA THR A 134 12.85 -0.22 11.42
C THR A 134 12.54 0.48 12.74
N ILE A 135 11.26 0.80 12.96
CA ILE A 135 10.81 1.55 14.13
C ILE A 135 9.63 0.85 14.85
N ASP A 136 9.51 -0.46 14.65
CA ASP A 136 8.66 -1.39 15.42
C ASP A 136 7.22 -0.88 15.60
N HIS A 137 6.58 -0.55 14.46
CA HIS A 137 5.21 -0.05 14.43
C HIS A 137 4.46 -0.62 13.22
N TYR A 138 3.13 -0.52 13.24
CA TYR A 138 2.30 -0.75 12.06
C TYR A 138 1.74 0.58 11.56
N ASP A 139 1.86 0.79 10.27
CA ASP A 139 1.15 1.84 9.53
C ASP A 139 -0.13 1.22 8.97
N VAL A 140 -1.28 1.82 9.30
CA VAL A 140 -2.57 1.31 8.85
C VAL A 140 -3.34 2.40 8.11
N GLU A 141 -3.80 2.06 6.89
CA GLU A 141 -4.72 2.89 6.11
C GLU A 141 -6.15 2.40 6.32
N VAL A 142 -7.03 3.34 6.67
CA VAL A 142 -8.44 3.09 6.96
C VAL A 142 -9.30 4.16 6.28
N HIS A 143 -10.55 3.85 5.95
CA HIS A 143 -11.57 4.85 5.67
C HIS A 143 -12.84 4.62 6.51
N SER A 144 -13.53 5.71 6.87
CA SER A 144 -14.87 5.63 7.45
C SER A 144 -15.86 5.27 6.35
N VAL A 145 -16.85 4.43 6.67
CA VAL A 145 -17.96 4.13 5.75
C VAL A 145 -18.77 5.38 5.44
N ALA A 146 -18.85 6.33 6.38
CA ALA A 146 -19.55 7.59 6.19
C ALA A 146 -18.75 8.60 5.34
N LYS A 147 -17.42 8.49 5.32
CA LYS A 147 -16.50 9.38 4.59
C LYS A 147 -15.44 8.58 3.83
N PRO A 148 -15.82 7.87 2.74
CA PRO A 148 -14.90 7.00 2.01
C PRO A 148 -13.78 7.76 1.29
N ASP A 149 -13.98 9.04 0.97
CA ASP A 149 -12.99 9.85 0.25
C ASP A 149 -11.82 10.30 1.14
N TYR A 150 -11.95 10.23 2.47
CA TYR A 150 -10.90 10.59 3.39
C TYR A 150 -10.14 9.36 3.87
N LYS A 151 -8.87 9.27 3.47
CA LYS A 151 -7.94 8.26 3.98
C LYS A 151 -7.41 8.67 5.35
N ILE A 152 -7.67 7.80 6.32
CA ILE A 152 -7.21 7.91 7.70
C ILE A 152 -5.91 7.12 7.82
N ARG A 153 -4.89 7.74 8.40
CA ARG A 153 -3.67 7.05 8.80
C ARG A 153 -3.75 6.75 10.28
N VAL A 154 -3.42 5.51 10.63
CA VAL A 154 -3.33 5.08 12.01
C VAL A 154 -1.94 4.51 12.26
N ASP A 155 -1.24 5.13 13.19
CA ASP A 155 -0.02 4.57 13.76
C ASP A 155 -0.41 3.58 14.85
N VAL A 156 0.17 2.38 14.79
CA VAL A 156 0.00 1.36 15.82
C VAL A 156 1.35 1.02 16.40
N SER A 157 1.50 1.19 17.70
CA SER A 157 2.68 0.75 18.45
C SER A 157 2.28 -0.27 19.50
N GLU A 158 3.16 -1.20 19.84
CA GLU A 158 2.91 -2.15 20.92
C GLU A 158 3.66 -1.73 22.19
N LYS A 159 2.93 -1.61 23.31
CA LYS A 159 3.51 -1.33 24.63
C LYS A 159 2.94 -2.30 25.65
N ASN A 160 3.80 -3.03 26.34
CA ASN A 160 3.39 -4.02 27.35
C ASN A 160 2.38 -5.06 26.81
N LYS A 161 2.54 -5.51 25.56
CA LYS A 161 1.62 -6.43 24.87
C LYS A 161 0.21 -5.87 24.61
N GLN A 162 0.08 -4.55 24.57
CA GLN A 162 -1.15 -3.85 24.21
C GLN A 162 -0.86 -2.88 23.07
N PHE A 163 -1.74 -2.82 22.08
CA PHE A 163 -1.63 -1.85 21.01
C PHE A 163 -2.06 -0.46 21.47
N VAL A 164 -1.27 0.53 21.08
CA VAL A 164 -1.55 1.95 21.23
C VAL A 164 -1.79 2.50 19.83
N PHE A 165 -3.02 2.95 19.60
CA PHE A 165 -3.48 3.49 18.34
C PHE A 165 -3.45 5.02 18.38
N ARG A 166 -2.93 5.64 17.31
CA ARG A 166 -3.02 7.08 17.07
C ARG A 166 -3.47 7.32 15.65
N ASP A 167 -4.61 7.96 15.48
CA ASP A 167 -5.20 8.20 14.17
C ASP A 167 -5.38 9.69 13.89
N ASP A 168 -5.23 10.08 12.62
CA ASP A 168 -5.42 11.48 12.18
C ASP A 168 -6.88 11.84 11.84
N TYR A 169 -7.86 10.95 12.13
CA TYR A 169 -9.25 11.17 11.71
C TYR A 169 -9.92 12.36 12.40
N VAL A 170 -9.59 12.61 13.67
CA VAL A 170 -10.10 13.77 14.42
C VAL A 170 -9.82 15.09 13.69
N GLN A 171 -8.68 15.21 13.01
CA GLN A 171 -8.33 16.39 12.25
C GLN A 171 -9.21 16.59 11.03
N ALA A 172 -9.71 15.51 10.41
CA ALA A 172 -10.65 15.63 9.30
C ALA A 172 -11.92 16.36 9.74
N PHE A 173 -12.42 16.08 10.94
CA PHE A 173 -13.57 16.79 11.51
C PHE A 173 -13.23 18.24 11.85
N TRP A 174 -12.13 18.47 12.57
CA TRP A 174 -11.75 19.83 12.95
C TRP A 174 -11.48 20.71 11.73
N ASN A 175 -10.85 20.18 10.68
CA ASN A 175 -10.60 20.93 9.45
C ASN A 175 -11.90 21.25 8.69
N ALA A 176 -12.89 20.35 8.72
CA ALA A 176 -14.20 20.63 8.16
C ALA A 176 -14.90 21.76 8.94
N GLU A 177 -14.91 21.68 10.27
CA GLU A 177 -15.48 22.70 11.15
C GLU A 177 -14.76 24.06 10.99
N LEU A 178 -13.43 24.07 10.92
CA LEU A 178 -12.65 25.28 10.64
C LEU A 178 -13.00 25.88 9.28
N LYS A 179 -13.17 25.04 8.27
CA LYS A 179 -13.57 25.51 6.94
C LYS A 179 -14.99 26.08 6.94
N GLU A 180 -15.91 25.55 7.73
CA GLU A 180 -17.27 26.10 7.81
C GLU A 180 -17.35 27.38 8.66
N THR A 181 -16.55 27.47 9.72
CA THR A 181 -16.63 28.58 10.71
C THR A 181 -15.69 29.74 10.41
N VAL A 182 -14.45 29.45 10.00
CA VAL A 182 -13.38 30.45 9.83
C VAL A 182 -13.30 30.94 8.38
N TYR A 183 -13.41 30.04 7.40
CA TYR A 183 -13.19 30.38 5.99
C TYR A 183 -14.13 31.49 5.48
N PRO A 184 -15.45 31.48 5.75
CA PRO A 184 -16.32 32.56 5.26
C PRO A 184 -15.94 33.93 5.83
N LYS A 185 -15.56 33.97 7.11
CA LYS A 185 -15.11 35.20 7.78
C LYS A 185 -13.74 35.67 7.27
N LEU A 186 -12.87 34.73 6.89
CA LEU A 186 -11.62 35.06 6.22
C LEU A 186 -11.86 35.64 4.83
N GLN A 187 -12.82 35.13 4.04
CA GLN A 187 -13.16 35.70 2.73
C GLN A 187 -13.69 37.14 2.85
N GLU A 188 -14.42 37.47 3.93
CA GLU A 188 -14.85 38.85 4.19
C GLU A 188 -13.66 39.79 4.47
N LEU A 189 -12.62 39.31 5.17
CA LEU A 189 -11.42 40.08 5.48
C LEU A 189 -10.41 40.12 4.33
N LEU A 190 -10.33 39.02 3.58
CA LEU A 190 -9.40 38.74 2.50
C LEU A 190 -10.21 38.48 1.23
N PRO A 191 -10.69 39.55 0.57
CA PRO A 191 -11.59 39.43 -0.58
C PRO A 191 -10.92 38.69 -1.74
N GLU A 192 -11.67 37.81 -2.41
CA GLU A 192 -11.16 36.91 -3.45
C GLU A 192 -10.57 37.63 -4.66
N GLU A 193 -10.97 38.88 -4.90
CA GLU A 193 -10.42 39.71 -5.97
C GLU A 193 -8.96 40.13 -5.69
N LYS A 194 -8.53 40.08 -4.42
CA LYS A 194 -7.18 40.49 -3.98
C LYS A 194 -6.37 39.33 -3.42
N TYR A 195 -7.02 38.33 -2.84
CA TYR A 195 -6.37 37.24 -2.13
C TYR A 195 -6.96 35.89 -2.51
N ARG A 196 -6.12 34.87 -2.53
CA ARG A 196 -6.54 33.47 -2.68
C ARG A 196 -6.19 32.72 -1.41
N ILE A 197 -7.20 32.30 -0.65
CA ILE A 197 -7.00 31.44 0.52
C ILE A 197 -6.74 30.02 0.04
N ASN A 198 -5.52 29.53 0.30
CA ASN A 198 -5.05 28.23 -0.14
C ASN A 198 -5.29 27.15 0.93
N LYS A 199 -5.24 27.52 2.21
CA LYS A 199 -5.34 26.59 3.33
C LYS A 199 -5.98 27.25 4.55
N VAL A 200 -6.89 26.51 5.19
CA VAL A 200 -7.40 26.75 6.54
C VAL A 200 -7.51 25.39 7.20
N SER A 201 -6.64 25.09 8.16
CA SER A 201 -6.61 23.81 8.85
C SER A 201 -6.06 23.93 10.26
N ASP A 202 -6.16 22.88 11.03
CA ASP A 202 -5.31 22.69 12.20
C ASP A 202 -3.87 22.32 11.75
N TYR A 203 -2.87 22.75 12.52
CA TYR A 203 -1.45 22.57 12.22
C TYR A 203 -0.87 21.30 12.83
N HIS A 204 -1.56 20.64 13.76
CA HIS A 204 -1.01 19.46 14.42
C HIS A 204 -0.77 18.35 13.40
N SER A 205 0.07 17.40 13.78
CA SER A 205 0.27 16.16 13.04
C SER A 205 0.73 15.08 14.02
N LEU A 206 0.51 13.82 13.69
CA LEU A 206 0.87 12.67 14.54
C LEU A 206 2.33 12.75 15.06
N TYR A 207 3.22 13.25 14.22
CA TYR A 207 4.66 13.38 14.47
C TYR A 207 5.12 14.84 14.60
N GLY A 208 4.19 15.76 14.89
CA GLY A 208 4.44 17.20 14.92
C GLY A 208 5.18 17.68 16.17
N GLU A 209 5.42 19.00 16.21
CA GLU A 209 6.21 19.65 17.26
C GLU A 209 5.55 19.64 18.66
N PHE A 210 4.23 19.48 18.76
CA PHE A 210 3.47 19.51 20.01
C PHE A 210 3.19 18.12 20.60
N GLN A 211 4.23 17.39 21.01
CA GLN A 211 4.10 15.98 21.44
C GLN A 211 3.04 15.73 22.53
N ASP A 212 2.98 16.59 23.56
CA ASP A 212 2.02 16.43 24.67
C ASP A 212 0.57 16.64 24.21
N GLU A 213 0.34 17.62 23.32
CA GLU A 213 -0.97 17.91 22.76
C GLU A 213 -1.38 16.85 21.74
N ASN A 214 -0.44 16.42 20.90
CA ASN A 214 -0.64 15.32 19.96
C ASN A 214 -1.07 14.03 20.68
N ALA A 215 -0.50 13.74 21.86
CA ALA A 215 -0.90 12.59 22.67
C ALA A 215 -2.35 12.69 23.17
N ILE A 216 -2.86 13.91 23.35
CA ILE A 216 -4.25 14.19 23.71
C ILE A 216 -5.15 14.09 22.48
N ILE A 217 -4.80 14.78 21.39
CA ILE A 217 -5.59 14.93 20.16
C ILE A 217 -5.76 13.58 19.45
N PHE A 218 -4.65 12.90 19.19
CA PHE A 218 -4.62 11.63 18.46
C PHE A 218 -4.78 10.42 19.38
N GLY A 219 -4.93 10.66 20.69
CA GLY A 219 -5.06 9.62 21.69
C GLY A 219 -6.37 8.82 21.58
N PRO A 220 -6.64 7.93 22.55
CA PRO A 220 -7.72 6.96 22.44
C PRO A 220 -9.13 7.54 22.66
N LYS A 221 -9.24 8.80 23.10
CA LYS A 221 -10.51 9.45 23.34
C LYS A 221 -10.79 10.44 22.22
N TYR A 222 -12.02 10.45 21.74
CA TYR A 222 -12.47 11.48 20.81
C TYR A 222 -12.55 12.83 21.52
N ILE A 223 -12.12 13.88 20.83
CA ILE A 223 -12.18 15.27 21.29
C ILE A 223 -12.97 16.05 20.23
N SER A 224 -14.09 16.63 20.66
CA SER A 224 -14.91 17.45 19.78
C SER A 224 -14.21 18.77 19.43
N PHE A 225 -14.64 19.41 18.34
CA PHE A 225 -14.08 20.71 17.94
C PHE A 225 -14.26 21.78 19.03
N GLN A 226 -15.41 21.81 19.72
CA GLN A 226 -15.63 22.75 20.83
C GLN A 226 -14.71 22.46 22.01
N GLU A 227 -14.54 21.19 22.39
CA GLU A 227 -13.60 20.82 23.46
C GLU A 227 -12.16 21.22 23.10
N ALA A 228 -11.78 21.11 21.82
CA ALA A 228 -10.47 21.54 21.35
C ALA A 228 -10.25 23.05 21.54
N ILE A 229 -11.27 23.87 21.28
CA ILE A 229 -11.26 25.31 21.56
C ILE A 229 -11.13 25.56 23.07
N ASP A 230 -12.01 24.95 23.87
CA ASP A 230 -12.06 25.16 25.33
C ASP A 230 -10.74 24.81 26.02
N ARG A 231 -10.05 23.78 25.50
CA ARG A 231 -8.75 23.31 25.99
C ARG A 231 -7.55 23.96 25.30
N GLN A 232 -7.78 24.90 24.38
CA GLN A 232 -6.73 25.60 23.60
C GLN A 232 -5.83 24.66 22.79
N LEU A 233 -6.37 23.53 22.34
CA LEU A 233 -5.66 22.50 21.57
C LEU A 233 -5.62 22.79 20.07
N LEU A 234 -6.34 23.80 19.58
CA LEU A 234 -6.28 24.19 18.17
C LEU A 234 -5.06 25.06 17.89
N TYR A 235 -4.39 24.76 16.79
CA TYR A 235 -3.36 25.60 16.21
C TYR A 235 -3.77 25.89 14.77
N LEU A 236 -4.31 27.08 14.50
CA LEU A 236 -4.84 27.41 13.18
C LEU A 236 -3.74 27.73 12.16
N ASP A 237 -3.64 26.97 11.08
CA ASP A 237 -2.80 27.23 9.91
C ASP A 237 -3.65 27.91 8.82
N VAL A 238 -3.35 29.17 8.52
CA VAL A 238 -3.96 29.94 7.43
C VAL A 238 -2.90 30.28 6.40
N ARG A 239 -3.14 29.87 5.15
CA ARG A 239 -2.23 30.21 4.03
C ARG A 239 -3.00 30.90 2.94
N TYR A 240 -2.51 32.04 2.50
CA TYR A 240 -3.12 32.78 1.40
C TYR A 240 -2.08 33.43 0.49
N GLU A 241 -2.49 33.68 -0.74
CA GLU A 241 -1.69 34.27 -1.80
C GLU A 241 -2.27 35.61 -2.20
N ARG A 242 -1.41 36.60 -2.45
CA ARG A 242 -1.81 37.89 -3.03
C ARG A 242 -1.93 37.81 -4.55
N LEU A 243 -3.04 38.32 -5.09
CA LEU A 243 -3.30 38.40 -6.53
C LEU A 243 -2.79 39.74 -7.10
N GLU A 244 -2.11 39.67 -8.25
CA GLU A 244 -1.23 40.73 -8.78
C GLU A 244 -1.95 42.00 -9.28
N ASP A 245 -3.25 41.90 -9.61
CA ASP A 245 -4.05 43.02 -10.15
C ASP A 245 -4.61 43.93 -9.05
N GLY A 246 -4.56 43.48 -7.80
CA GLY A 246 -4.85 44.30 -6.64
C GLY A 246 -3.60 45.10 -6.26
N LYS A 247 -3.61 46.43 -6.43
CA LYS A 247 -2.76 47.27 -5.57
C LYS A 247 -3.06 46.83 -4.13
N ALA A 248 -2.09 46.27 -3.42
CA ALA A 248 -2.25 45.96 -2.00
C ALA A 248 -2.54 47.28 -1.29
N VAL A 249 -3.82 47.57 -1.05
CA VAL A 249 -4.26 48.73 -0.30
C VAL A 249 -4.24 48.30 1.17
N GLY A 250 -3.06 48.25 1.76
CA GLY A 250 -2.88 47.91 3.18
C GLY A 250 -1.50 47.35 3.51
N ASP A 251 -1.03 47.68 4.70
CA ASP A 251 0.09 47.02 5.38
C ASP A 251 -0.29 45.53 5.61
N GLU A 252 0.49 44.56 5.12
CA GLU A 252 0.16 43.13 5.29
C GLU A 252 0.04 42.76 6.78
N LEU A 253 0.80 43.42 7.64
CA LEU A 253 0.68 43.26 9.09
C LEU A 253 -0.70 43.70 9.60
N LYS A 254 -1.36 44.67 8.95
CA LYS A 254 -2.74 45.05 9.28
C LYS A 254 -3.73 43.95 8.92
N ASN A 255 -3.54 43.27 7.79
CA ASN A 255 -4.38 42.12 7.42
C ASN A 255 -4.21 40.98 8.40
N VAL A 256 -2.95 40.65 8.73
CA VAL A 256 -2.61 39.68 9.77
C VAL A 256 -3.26 40.06 11.09
N HIS A 257 -3.20 41.33 11.51
CA HIS A 257 -3.84 41.81 12.74
C HIS A 257 -5.36 41.60 12.72
N ASN A 258 -6.03 41.90 11.61
CA ASN A 258 -7.47 41.67 11.47
C ASN A 258 -7.81 40.18 11.58
N VAL A 259 -7.01 39.31 10.95
CA VAL A 259 -7.17 37.86 11.02
C VAL A 259 -6.93 37.37 12.46
N VAL A 260 -5.94 37.90 13.17
CA VAL A 260 -5.70 37.65 14.60
C VAL A 260 -6.92 38.02 15.44
N ASN A 261 -7.53 39.19 15.21
CA ASN A 261 -8.72 39.61 15.95
C ASN A 261 -9.91 38.70 15.68
N LEU A 262 -10.08 38.25 14.44
CA LEU A 262 -11.10 37.29 14.07
C LEU A 262 -10.95 36.00 14.89
N VAL A 263 -9.75 35.42 14.93
CA VAL A 263 -9.54 34.13 15.60
C VAL A 263 -9.61 34.24 17.12
N LYS A 264 -9.24 35.39 17.70
CA LYS A 264 -9.50 35.69 19.12
C LYS A 264 -10.98 35.65 19.45
N ASN A 265 -11.83 36.21 18.61
CA ASN A 265 -13.28 36.18 18.81
C ASN A 265 -13.84 34.74 18.74
N LEU A 266 -13.13 33.84 18.06
CA LEU A 266 -13.41 32.41 18.01
C LEU A 266 -12.72 31.63 19.14
N GLN A 267 -12.06 32.32 20.08
CA GLN A 267 -11.32 31.74 21.21
C GLN A 267 -10.16 30.82 20.79
N ILE A 268 -9.66 30.96 19.56
CA ILE A 268 -8.47 30.25 19.08
C ILE A 268 -7.25 31.09 19.44
N ASN A 269 -6.34 30.52 20.23
CA ASN A 269 -5.21 31.27 20.78
C ASN A 269 -3.89 31.09 20.01
N ARG A 270 -3.77 30.05 19.18
CA ARG A 270 -2.54 29.77 18.42
C ARG A 270 -2.81 29.74 16.94
N MET A 271 -1.91 30.35 16.18
CA MET A 271 -2.01 30.36 14.73
C MET A 271 -0.68 30.53 14.01
N TRP A 272 -0.65 30.06 12.77
CA TRP A 272 0.42 30.28 11.82
C TRP A 272 -0.23 30.84 10.57
N ILE A 273 0.24 32.03 10.17
CA ILE A 273 -0.20 32.67 8.94
C ILE A 273 0.98 32.70 7.98
N GLU A 274 0.78 32.18 6.77
CA GLU A 274 1.72 32.35 5.65
C GLU A 274 1.07 33.13 4.51
N ILE A 275 1.73 34.19 4.07
CA ILE A 275 1.33 35.00 2.93
C ILE A 275 2.36 34.84 1.81
N ARG A 276 1.89 34.45 0.62
CA ARG A 276 2.73 34.34 -0.57
C ARG A 276 2.42 35.43 -1.60
N SER A 277 3.45 35.85 -2.33
CA SER A 277 3.34 36.77 -3.47
C SER A 277 4.00 36.15 -4.70
N LYS A 278 3.34 36.21 -5.86
CA LYS A 278 3.88 35.65 -7.12
C LYS A 278 5.16 36.34 -7.60
N LYS A 279 5.27 37.65 -7.40
CA LYS A 279 6.37 38.50 -7.92
C LYS A 279 7.58 38.55 -6.99
N ASP A 280 7.35 38.41 -5.70
CA ASP A 280 8.37 38.56 -4.67
C ASP A 280 8.34 37.26 -3.88
N ARG A 281 9.41 36.46 -3.92
CA ARG A 281 9.49 35.20 -3.14
C ARG A 281 9.52 35.44 -1.63
N ARG A 282 9.35 36.69 -1.19
CA ARG A 282 9.22 37.06 0.20
C ARG A 282 7.88 36.57 0.69
N GLU A 283 7.95 35.54 1.53
CA GLU A 283 6.82 35.03 2.29
C GLU A 283 6.77 35.83 3.59
N LEU A 284 5.63 36.43 3.92
CA LEU A 284 5.41 36.89 5.30
C LEU A 284 4.91 35.69 6.08
N SER A 285 5.63 35.30 7.13
CA SER A 285 5.30 34.15 7.97
C SER A 285 5.20 34.58 9.42
N CYS A 286 4.01 34.45 10.00
CA CYS A 286 3.74 34.86 11.38
C CYS A 286 3.38 33.64 12.22
N ARG A 287 4.25 33.27 13.17
CA ARG A 287 3.97 32.20 14.16
C ARG A 287 3.53 32.83 15.48
N ILE A 288 2.25 32.69 15.80
CA ILE A 288 1.62 33.33 16.94
C ILE A 288 1.20 32.25 17.95
N ASN A 289 1.97 32.15 19.03
CA ASN A 289 1.72 31.17 20.11
C ASN A 289 0.72 31.64 21.17
N ASP A 290 0.40 32.94 21.18
CA ASP A 290 -0.57 33.51 22.11
C ASP A 290 -1.20 34.75 21.46
N ALA A 291 -2.33 34.55 20.78
CA ALA A 291 -3.04 35.60 20.06
C ALA A 291 -3.38 36.75 21.00
N ASN A 292 -3.74 36.47 22.26
CA ASN A 292 -4.11 37.49 23.25
C ASN A 292 -2.99 38.51 23.52
N ARG A 293 -1.72 38.19 23.26
CA ARG A 293 -0.59 39.12 23.39
C ARG A 293 -0.44 40.10 22.23
N ILE A 294 -1.10 39.83 21.10
CA ILE A 294 -1.02 40.69 19.92
C ILE A 294 -2.02 41.83 20.06
N GLY A 295 -1.60 42.98 20.58
CA GLY A 295 -2.48 44.16 20.70
C GLY A 295 -2.43 45.06 19.47
N SER A 296 -1.30 45.07 18.77
CA SER A 296 -1.00 46.03 17.69
C SER A 296 -0.19 45.40 16.57
N THR A 297 -0.03 46.10 15.44
CA THR A 297 0.85 45.67 14.35
C THR A 297 2.33 45.65 14.77
N ALA A 298 2.73 46.50 15.71
CA ALA A 298 4.09 46.50 16.28
C ALA A 298 4.39 45.22 17.09
N ASP A 299 3.37 44.53 17.59
CA ASP A 299 3.57 43.22 18.22
C ASP A 299 3.76 42.12 17.18
N LEU A 300 3.13 42.25 16.00
CA LEU A 300 3.32 41.34 14.88
C LEU A 300 4.72 41.44 14.29
N GLU A 301 5.32 42.62 14.24
CA GLU A 301 6.72 42.81 13.80
C GLU A 301 7.74 41.98 14.60
N LYS A 302 7.39 41.54 15.82
CA LYS A 302 8.26 40.71 16.68
C LYS A 302 8.13 39.21 16.41
N VAL A 303 7.06 38.77 15.75
CA VAL A 303 6.70 37.36 15.56
C VAL A 303 6.51 36.97 14.09
N CYS A 304 6.55 37.95 13.20
CA CYS A 304 6.49 37.76 11.75
C CYS A 304 7.87 37.92 11.14
N GLU A 305 8.21 37.00 10.24
CA GLU A 305 9.41 37.00 9.40
C GLU A 305 9.06 37.29 7.94
#